data_AF-A0A944FBS3-F1
#
_entry.id   AF-A0A944FBS3-F1
#
_cell.length_a   1.000
_cell.length_b   1.000
_cell.length_c   1.000
_cell.angle_alpha   90.00
_cell.angle_beta   90.00
_cell.angle_gamma   90.00
#
_symmetry.space_group_name_H-M   'P 1'
#
loop_
_entity.id
_entity.type
_entity.pdbx_description
1 polymer ?
#
loop_
_entity_poly.entity_id
_entity_poly.type
_entity_poly.pdbx_seq_one_letter_code
_entity_poly.pdbx_strand_id
1 'polypeptide(L)'
;MDARPQLIDALSALRDRVAAVRLPLPLPGAPRARQARIELLAQLDDYLLPRLKQPEAPLLAVIGGSTGAGKSTLVNSLVGRRVSEAGVLRPTTRTPVLVCHPDDHHWFANLRVLPQLTRVWLPRQEGEEEAADGSLEGERGADGGDTLRVETVGTLPRGLALLDAPDIDSLVARNRVLAAELICAADVWVMVTTASRYADAVPWHLLRTAKEYDATLVTVLDRVPHQVIGEVSQQYAALLTKAGLGDVPRFTIPELPESAGGGTGLLPSTAVEPLRAWLAHRVHDPAARQQAVGRTATGVIESLNARMPELAGAVAAQYAASVRLTADVEEAYEKEGTRVRRRLQRGAVLSGDALTRWRGYPLDSSAGELLDSLVGSLTALLQCAVAAADEHVHEAWRREPAADAVAFAIPHREAGERIGMAARRWRRVLEELAEEEVRDLERPPAPDAETVAALLAAALLGGRRARTAGERLAERIGAVAATRLRDKGGELLTTYIDRVLSTERELRLAPLDALEVTPEPQAALIAALSVLQKEK
;
A
#
# COMPACT_ATOMS: atom_id res chain seq x y z
N MET A 1 -17.72 -34.81 3.49
CA MET A 1 -16.93 -33.58 3.76
C MET A 1 -17.44 -32.48 2.84
N ASP A 2 -18.71 -32.09 2.96
CA ASP A 2 -19.37 -31.18 2.00
C ASP A 2 -19.21 -29.69 2.34
N ALA A 3 -18.38 -29.34 3.33
CA ALA A 3 -18.15 -27.97 3.80
C ALA A 3 -16.99 -27.23 3.11
N ARG A 4 -16.27 -27.86 2.17
CA ARG A 4 -15.13 -27.21 1.50
C ARG A 4 -15.45 -26.08 0.50
N PRO A 5 -16.56 -26.09 -0.27
CA PRO A 5 -16.78 -25.02 -1.26
C PRO A 5 -17.06 -23.67 -0.58
N GLN A 6 -17.85 -23.65 0.50
CA GLN A 6 -18.18 -22.42 1.24
C GLN A 6 -16.93 -21.76 1.85
N LEU A 7 -16.01 -22.57 2.42
CA LEU A 7 -14.74 -22.06 2.94
C LEU A 7 -13.84 -21.49 1.84
N ILE A 8 -13.76 -22.15 0.68
CA ILE A 8 -12.99 -21.66 -0.48
C ILE A 8 -13.56 -20.34 -1.00
N ASP A 9 -14.89 -20.23 -1.06
CA ASP A 9 -15.58 -19.01 -1.49
C ASP A 9 -15.34 -17.87 -0.49
N ALA A 10 -15.44 -18.15 0.82
CA ALA A 10 -15.16 -17.18 1.88
C ALA A 10 -13.69 -16.69 1.85
N LEU A 11 -12.73 -17.59 1.64
CA LEU A 11 -11.31 -17.25 1.51
C LEU A 11 -11.02 -16.45 0.23
N SER A 12 -11.67 -16.81 -0.89
CA SER A 12 -11.51 -16.09 -2.16
C SER A 12 -12.08 -14.67 -2.03
N ALA A 13 -13.26 -14.52 -1.40
CA ALA A 13 -13.84 -13.21 -1.11
C ALA A 13 -12.94 -12.39 -0.18
N LEU A 14 -12.38 -12.99 0.89
CA LEU A 14 -11.44 -12.33 1.79
C LEU A 14 -10.20 -11.83 1.04
N ARG A 15 -9.62 -12.69 0.19
CA ARG A 15 -8.45 -12.37 -0.65
C ARG A 15 -8.72 -11.16 -1.53
N ASP A 16 -9.88 -11.11 -2.19
CA ASP A 16 -10.23 -9.97 -3.05
C ASP A 16 -10.42 -8.67 -2.24
N ARG A 17 -10.94 -8.75 -1.00
CA ARG A 17 -10.98 -7.59 -0.10
C ARG A 17 -9.59 -7.11 0.30
N VAL A 18 -8.67 -8.01 0.64
CA VAL A 18 -7.27 -7.65 0.94
C VAL A 18 -6.60 -7.03 -0.28
N ALA A 19 -6.86 -7.56 -1.48
CA ALA A 19 -6.35 -7.02 -2.73
C ALA A 19 -6.87 -5.60 -3.02
N ALA A 20 -8.12 -5.30 -2.67
CA ALA A 20 -8.71 -3.98 -2.84
C ALA A 20 -8.18 -2.91 -1.87
N VAL A 21 -7.51 -3.29 -0.77
CA VAL A 21 -6.98 -2.34 0.22
C VAL A 21 -5.91 -1.44 -0.39
N ARG A 22 -6.10 -0.12 -0.25
CA ARG A 22 -5.14 0.92 -0.60
C ARG A 22 -4.70 1.67 0.65
N LEU A 23 -3.41 2.01 0.72
CA LEU A 23 -2.81 2.72 1.84
C LEU A 23 -1.93 3.86 1.30
N PRO A 24 -2.50 4.91 0.68
CA PRO A 24 -1.73 5.94 -0.03
C PRO A 24 -0.97 6.90 0.91
N LEU A 25 -1.55 7.27 2.06
CA LEU A 25 -0.97 8.27 2.96
C LEU A 25 0.24 7.71 3.74
N PRO A 26 1.33 8.49 3.91
CA PRO A 26 2.58 8.08 4.54
C PRO A 26 2.47 8.13 6.08
N LEU A 27 1.54 7.38 6.64
CA LEU A 27 1.41 7.23 8.09
C LEU A 27 2.54 6.35 8.65
N PRO A 28 2.95 6.51 9.93
CA PRO A 28 4.02 5.72 10.54
C PRO A 28 3.84 4.19 10.43
N GLY A 29 2.58 3.71 10.44
CA GLY A 29 2.25 2.29 10.28
C GLY A 29 2.05 1.83 8.83
N ALA A 30 1.99 2.72 7.86
CA ALA A 30 1.64 2.40 6.47
C ALA A 30 2.67 1.47 5.79
N PRO A 31 4.00 1.63 5.94
CA PRO A 31 4.96 0.72 5.32
C PRO A 31 4.79 -0.73 5.82
N ARG A 32 4.59 -0.91 7.13
CA ARG A 32 4.36 -2.23 7.73
C ARG A 32 3.05 -2.85 7.25
N ALA A 33 1.97 -2.06 7.18
CA ALA A 33 0.68 -2.55 6.71
C ALA A 33 0.70 -2.92 5.21
N ARG A 34 1.44 -2.18 4.37
CA ARG A 34 1.65 -2.53 2.95
C ARG A 34 2.40 -3.86 2.82
N GLN A 35 3.44 -4.06 3.62
CA GLN A 35 4.19 -5.30 3.66
C GLN A 35 3.32 -6.48 4.13
N ALA A 36 2.57 -6.30 5.24
CA ALA A 36 1.64 -7.30 5.74
C ALA A 36 0.56 -7.68 4.72
N ARG A 37 0.05 -6.73 3.94
CA ARG A 37 -0.88 -6.99 2.82
C ARG A 37 -0.25 -7.87 1.75
N ILE A 38 0.99 -7.59 1.34
CA ILE A 38 1.70 -8.40 0.34
C ILE A 38 1.88 -9.84 0.85
N GLU A 39 2.34 -9.99 2.08
CA GLU A 39 2.53 -11.30 2.71
C GLU A 39 1.23 -12.08 2.87
N LEU A 40 0.13 -11.40 3.24
CA LEU A 40 -1.20 -12.01 3.34
C LEU A 40 -1.68 -12.51 1.97
N LEU A 41 -1.52 -11.70 0.92
CA LEU A 41 -1.93 -12.10 -0.43
C LEU A 41 -1.10 -13.27 -0.94
N ALA A 42 0.21 -13.24 -0.76
CA ALA A 42 1.08 -14.36 -1.12
C ALA A 42 0.66 -15.64 -0.37
N GLN A 43 0.36 -15.55 0.92
CA GLN A 43 -0.05 -16.72 1.69
C GLN A 43 -1.43 -17.28 1.29
N LEU A 44 -2.37 -16.41 0.93
CA LEU A 44 -3.70 -16.81 0.44
C LEU A 44 -3.62 -17.43 -0.97
N ASP A 45 -2.87 -16.80 -1.87
CA ASP A 45 -2.77 -17.17 -3.29
C ASP A 45 -1.82 -18.37 -3.51
N ASP A 46 -0.70 -18.44 -2.79
CA ASP A 46 0.37 -19.42 -3.04
C ASP A 46 0.25 -20.68 -2.18
N TYR A 47 -0.47 -20.63 -1.05
CA TYR A 47 -0.60 -21.76 -0.13
C TYR A 47 -2.04 -22.18 0.14
N LEU A 48 -2.85 -21.33 0.79
CA LEU A 48 -4.15 -21.73 1.32
C LEU A 48 -5.15 -22.12 0.21
N LEU A 49 -5.37 -21.24 -0.77
CA LEU A 49 -6.35 -21.50 -1.83
C LEU A 49 -5.95 -22.69 -2.72
N PRO A 50 -4.69 -22.82 -3.18
CA PRO A 50 -4.24 -24.00 -3.93
C PRO A 50 -4.45 -25.30 -3.14
N ARG A 51 -4.06 -25.31 -1.86
CA ARG A 51 -4.11 -26.53 -1.03
C ARG A 51 -5.54 -26.96 -0.71
N LEU A 52 -6.45 -26.02 -0.47
CA LEU A 52 -7.86 -26.33 -0.20
C LEU A 52 -8.60 -26.81 -1.45
N LYS A 53 -8.30 -26.24 -2.62
CA LYS A 53 -8.85 -26.69 -3.90
C LYS A 53 -8.37 -28.08 -4.27
N GLN A 54 -7.13 -28.42 -3.91
CA GLN A 54 -6.46 -29.65 -4.31
C GLN A 54 -5.76 -30.33 -3.11
N PRO A 55 -6.54 -30.96 -2.22
CA PRO A 55 -6.00 -31.61 -1.01
C PRO A 55 -5.06 -32.78 -1.33
N GLU A 56 -5.16 -33.36 -2.53
CA GLU A 56 -4.35 -34.50 -2.96
C GLU A 56 -2.99 -34.09 -3.54
N ALA A 57 -2.70 -32.78 -3.64
CA ALA A 57 -1.42 -32.28 -4.12
C ALA A 57 -0.25 -32.77 -3.24
N PRO A 58 0.92 -33.11 -3.83
CA PRO A 58 2.10 -33.60 -3.11
C PRO A 58 2.52 -32.68 -1.96
N LEU A 59 3.13 -33.25 -0.92
CA LEU A 59 3.74 -32.49 0.17
C LEU A 59 4.97 -31.75 -0.35
N LEU A 60 5.01 -30.43 -0.14
CA LEU A 60 6.14 -29.58 -0.49
C LEU A 60 7.05 -29.40 0.73
N ALA A 61 8.21 -30.04 0.70
CA ALA A 61 9.26 -29.88 1.68
C ALA A 61 10.31 -28.88 1.17
N VAL A 62 10.36 -27.70 1.78
CA VAL A 62 11.32 -26.65 1.43
C VAL A 62 12.55 -26.77 2.34
N ILE A 63 13.73 -26.82 1.73
CA ILE A 63 15.02 -26.91 2.40
C ILE A 63 15.63 -25.51 2.41
N GLY A 64 15.65 -24.89 3.59
CA GLY A 64 16.12 -23.52 3.80
C GLY A 64 17.13 -23.43 4.93
N GLY A 65 17.90 -22.33 4.99
CA GLY A 65 19.06 -22.25 5.88
C GLY A 65 20.13 -21.29 5.38
N SER A 66 21.10 -20.99 6.24
CA SER A 66 22.13 -19.98 5.97
C SER A 66 23.04 -20.34 4.78
N THR A 67 23.74 -19.34 4.28
CA THR A 67 24.72 -19.44 3.20
C THR A 67 25.81 -20.43 3.58
N GLY A 68 26.01 -21.45 2.73
CA GLY A 68 27.02 -22.49 2.95
C GLY A 68 26.66 -23.53 4.02
N ALA A 69 25.41 -23.58 4.47
CA ALA A 69 24.95 -24.59 5.43
C ALA A 69 24.78 -26.01 4.85
N GLY A 70 25.04 -26.21 3.55
CA GLY A 70 24.95 -27.54 2.92
C GLY A 70 23.58 -27.91 2.32
N LYS A 71 22.66 -26.95 2.14
CA LYS A 71 21.31 -27.20 1.58
C LYS A 71 21.30 -27.97 0.26
N SER A 72 21.99 -27.49 -0.76
CA SER A 72 22.03 -28.14 -2.07
C SER A 72 22.70 -29.52 -2.01
N THR A 73 23.72 -29.69 -1.15
CA THR A 73 24.33 -31.00 -0.86
C THR A 73 23.33 -31.96 -0.22
N LEU A 74 22.53 -31.48 0.74
CA LEU A 74 21.47 -32.26 1.38
C LEU A 74 20.38 -32.66 0.38
N VAL A 75 19.91 -31.72 -0.45
CA VAL A 75 18.92 -31.98 -1.53
C VAL A 75 19.44 -33.06 -2.47
N ASN A 76 20.65 -32.89 -3.00
CA ASN A 76 21.27 -33.85 -3.92
C ASN A 76 21.40 -35.25 -3.29
N SER A 77 21.75 -35.30 -2.00
CA SER A 77 21.91 -36.56 -1.27
C SER A 77 20.58 -37.24 -0.96
N LEU A 78 19.52 -36.46 -0.68
CA LEU A 78 18.15 -36.97 -0.53
C LEU A 78 17.60 -37.48 -1.86
N VAL A 79 17.93 -36.84 -2.97
CA VAL A 79 17.51 -37.29 -4.30
C VAL A 79 18.39 -38.45 -4.81
N GLY A 80 19.63 -38.56 -4.34
CA GLY A 80 20.59 -39.57 -4.77
C GLY A 80 21.31 -39.24 -6.08
N ARG A 81 21.16 -38.02 -6.60
CA ARG A 81 21.88 -37.50 -7.78
C ARG A 81 22.08 -35.99 -7.64
N ARG A 82 23.03 -35.42 -8.38
CA ARG A 82 23.24 -33.95 -8.42
C ARG A 82 22.15 -33.29 -9.26
N VAL A 83 21.28 -32.52 -8.62
CA VAL A 83 20.17 -31.75 -9.24
C VAL A 83 20.28 -30.25 -8.97
N SER A 84 20.94 -29.88 -7.87
CA SER A 84 21.25 -28.49 -7.51
C SER A 84 22.77 -28.31 -7.45
N GLU A 85 23.31 -27.21 -7.97
CA GLU A 85 24.75 -26.93 -7.91
C GLU A 85 25.18 -26.62 -6.46
N ALA A 86 25.97 -27.52 -5.86
CA ALA A 86 26.62 -27.26 -4.58
C ALA A 86 27.96 -26.53 -4.82
N GLY A 87 27.91 -25.20 -5.00
CA GLY A 87 29.09 -24.38 -5.28
C GLY A 87 29.90 -23.97 -4.05
N VAL A 88 31.23 -23.91 -4.19
CA VAL A 88 32.19 -23.42 -3.16
C VAL A 88 32.30 -21.88 -3.18
N LEU A 89 31.98 -21.24 -4.32
CA LEU A 89 32.00 -19.78 -4.49
C LEU A 89 30.72 -19.16 -3.92
N ARG A 90 30.88 -18.16 -3.04
CA ARG A 90 29.78 -17.38 -2.48
C ARG A 90 29.39 -16.24 -3.42
N PRO A 91 28.10 -15.93 -3.65
CA PRO A 91 26.88 -16.72 -3.39
C PRO A 91 26.38 -17.42 -4.69
N THR A 92 26.12 -18.73 -4.66
CA THR A 92 25.86 -19.54 -5.88
C THR A 92 24.41 -20.00 -6.09
N THR A 93 23.57 -20.17 -5.06
CA THR A 93 22.16 -20.57 -5.29
C THR A 93 21.32 -19.35 -5.68
N ARG A 94 21.34 -19.02 -6.97
CA ARG A 94 20.61 -17.88 -7.56
C ARG A 94 19.20 -18.24 -8.05
N THR A 95 18.92 -19.53 -8.24
CA THR A 95 17.68 -20.03 -8.85
C THR A 95 17.13 -21.18 -8.01
N PRO A 96 15.88 -21.10 -7.48
CA PRO A 96 15.29 -22.19 -6.70
C PRO A 96 15.08 -23.43 -7.58
N VAL A 97 15.33 -24.61 -7.01
CA VAL A 97 15.21 -25.91 -7.70
C VAL A 97 14.14 -26.76 -7.01
N LEU A 98 13.08 -27.11 -7.74
CA LEU A 98 12.02 -28.00 -7.32
C LEU A 98 12.25 -29.39 -7.91
N VAL A 99 12.21 -30.43 -7.07
CA VAL A 99 12.42 -31.82 -7.45
C VAL A 99 11.20 -32.64 -7.05
N CYS A 100 10.60 -33.38 -7.99
CA CYS A 100 9.40 -34.18 -7.73
C CYS A 100 9.46 -35.55 -8.43
N HIS A 101 8.54 -36.46 -8.09
CA HIS A 101 8.40 -37.73 -8.82
C HIS A 101 7.79 -37.49 -10.22
N PRO A 102 8.19 -38.23 -11.28
CA PRO A 102 7.63 -38.08 -12.63
C PRO A 102 6.09 -38.14 -12.71
N ASP A 103 5.45 -38.95 -11.88
CA ASP A 103 3.98 -39.05 -11.84
C ASP A 103 3.30 -37.82 -11.22
N ASP A 104 4.03 -37.09 -10.37
CA ASP A 104 3.54 -35.87 -9.71
C ASP A 104 3.81 -34.60 -10.55
N HIS A 105 4.47 -34.75 -11.70
CA HIS A 105 4.81 -33.67 -12.64
C HIS A 105 3.64 -32.72 -12.91
N HIS A 106 2.43 -33.27 -13.12
CA HIS A 106 1.25 -32.49 -13.50
C HIS A 106 0.79 -31.49 -12.41
N TRP A 107 1.08 -31.78 -11.14
CA TRP A 107 0.79 -30.86 -10.03
C TRP A 107 1.65 -29.59 -10.10
N PHE A 108 2.89 -29.75 -10.53
CA PHE A 108 3.88 -28.68 -10.63
C PHE A 108 4.04 -28.14 -12.06
N ALA A 109 3.15 -28.52 -12.99
CA ALA A 109 3.12 -28.03 -14.37
C ALA A 109 2.43 -26.65 -14.51
N ASN A 110 1.42 -26.37 -13.68
CA ASN A 110 0.64 -25.11 -13.71
C ASN A 110 1.12 -24.12 -12.64
N LEU A 111 1.04 -22.79 -12.88
CA LEU A 111 1.42 -21.63 -12.04
C LEU A 111 0.83 -21.58 -10.58
N ARG A 112 0.66 -22.72 -9.91
CA ARG A 112 -0.09 -22.91 -8.66
C ARG A 112 0.77 -22.85 -7.39
N VAL A 113 2.06 -23.15 -7.53
CA VAL A 113 3.07 -23.01 -6.47
C VAL A 113 4.08 -22.00 -7.01
N LEU A 114 4.22 -20.87 -6.31
CA LEU A 114 5.01 -19.71 -6.74
C LEU A 114 4.62 -19.22 -8.15
N PRO A 115 3.38 -18.73 -8.35
CA PRO A 115 2.87 -18.23 -9.64
C PRO A 115 3.77 -17.18 -10.28
N GLN A 116 4.53 -16.45 -9.46
CA GLN A 116 5.37 -15.34 -9.90
C GLN A 116 6.66 -15.82 -10.62
N LEU A 117 7.00 -17.11 -10.56
CA LEU A 117 8.22 -17.67 -11.13
C LEU A 117 7.96 -18.39 -12.46
N THR A 118 8.68 -17.97 -13.51
CA THR A 118 8.75 -18.60 -14.83
C THR A 118 9.40 -19.97 -14.72
N ARG A 119 8.80 -21.03 -15.24
CA ARG A 119 9.33 -22.39 -15.05
C ARG A 119 10.23 -22.82 -16.19
N VAL A 120 11.41 -23.33 -15.84
CA VAL A 120 12.37 -23.90 -16.79
C VAL A 120 12.51 -25.39 -16.48
N TRP A 121 12.05 -26.21 -17.40
CA TRP A 121 12.13 -27.68 -17.32
C TRP A 121 13.40 -28.15 -18.00
N LEU A 122 14.24 -28.93 -17.30
CA LEU A 122 15.35 -29.63 -17.95
C LEU A 122 14.95 -31.07 -18.30
N PRO A 123 15.23 -31.54 -19.53
CA PRO A 123 14.96 -32.91 -19.92
C PRO A 123 15.86 -33.92 -19.18
N ARG A 124 15.33 -35.14 -19.05
CA ARG A 124 15.97 -36.35 -18.49
C ARG A 124 17.33 -36.60 -19.16
N GLN A 125 18.44 -36.33 -18.47
CA GLN A 125 19.76 -36.88 -18.84
C GLN A 125 19.84 -38.33 -18.33
N GLU A 126 19.42 -39.28 -19.16
CA GLU A 126 19.88 -40.66 -19.06
C GLU A 126 21.10 -40.82 -19.96
N GLY A 127 22.26 -41.02 -19.33
CA GLY A 127 23.52 -41.35 -20.00
C GLY A 127 24.36 -40.14 -20.38
N GLU A 128 25.48 -39.96 -19.67
CA GLU A 128 26.83 -39.73 -20.21
C GLU A 128 27.75 -39.20 -19.09
N GLU A 129 28.47 -40.13 -18.46
CA GLU A 129 29.85 -39.85 -18.07
C GLU A 129 30.64 -39.74 -19.38
N GLU A 130 30.98 -38.53 -19.83
CA GLU A 130 32.22 -38.25 -20.53
C GLU A 130 32.45 -36.75 -20.73
N ALA A 131 33.71 -36.36 -20.54
CA ALA A 131 34.34 -35.11 -20.96
C ALA A 131 33.96 -33.80 -20.25
N ALA A 132 34.78 -33.44 -19.26
CA ALA A 132 35.21 -32.07 -19.09
C ALA A 132 35.98 -31.61 -20.36
N ASP A 133 35.41 -30.71 -21.16
CA ASP A 133 36.08 -29.50 -21.66
C ASP A 133 35.12 -28.60 -22.47
N GLY A 134 35.30 -27.28 -22.36
CA GLY A 134 35.04 -26.34 -23.46
C GLY A 134 33.60 -26.00 -23.89
N SER A 135 33.16 -24.80 -23.47
CA SER A 135 32.35 -23.85 -24.25
C SER A 135 30.88 -24.19 -24.59
N LEU A 136 29.98 -23.82 -23.67
CA LEU A 136 28.65 -23.28 -24.00
C LEU A 136 28.39 -22.04 -23.13
N GLU A 137 29.18 -20.99 -23.35
CA GLU A 137 28.74 -19.61 -23.07
C GLU A 137 27.83 -19.17 -24.23
N GLY A 138 26.59 -19.65 -24.22
CA GLY A 138 25.53 -19.26 -25.15
C GLY A 138 24.38 -18.62 -24.37
N GLU A 139 24.27 -17.30 -24.49
CA GLU A 139 23.14 -16.48 -24.05
C GLU A 139 22.93 -16.37 -22.53
N ARG A 140 23.90 -15.73 -21.87
CA ARG A 140 23.64 -14.96 -20.63
C ARG A 140 22.77 -13.75 -20.96
N GLY A 141 21.46 -13.98 -21.02
CA GLY A 141 20.48 -12.93 -20.75
C GLY A 141 20.67 -12.47 -19.29
N ALA A 142 20.97 -11.19 -19.11
CA ALA A 142 21.22 -10.56 -17.82
C ALA A 142 19.94 -10.40 -16.96
N ASP A 143 19.06 -11.40 -16.95
CA ASP A 143 17.77 -11.36 -16.24
C ASP A 143 17.37 -12.75 -15.70
N GLY A 144 18.27 -13.38 -14.94
CA GLY A 144 18.08 -14.73 -14.38
C GLY A 144 17.29 -14.83 -13.07
N GLY A 145 16.47 -13.83 -12.73
CA GLY A 145 15.87 -13.67 -11.39
C GLY A 145 14.52 -14.35 -11.15
N ASP A 146 13.80 -14.70 -12.23
CA ASP A 146 12.39 -15.13 -12.16
C ASP A 146 12.19 -16.57 -12.62
N THR A 147 13.18 -17.44 -12.46
CA THR A 147 13.05 -18.84 -12.91
C THR A 147 12.98 -19.85 -11.77
N LEU A 148 12.01 -20.76 -11.83
CA LEU A 148 11.96 -21.96 -10.99
C LEU A 148 12.39 -23.15 -11.87
N ARG A 149 13.50 -23.79 -11.51
CA ARG A 149 13.97 -25.00 -12.20
C ARG A 149 13.20 -26.19 -11.66
N VAL A 150 12.54 -26.96 -12.52
CA VAL A 150 11.82 -28.16 -12.09
C VAL A 150 12.47 -29.41 -12.67
N GLU A 151 12.80 -30.35 -11.80
CA GLU A 151 13.37 -31.65 -12.14
C GLU A 151 12.48 -32.80 -11.67
N THR A 152 12.50 -33.91 -12.41
CA THR A 152 11.79 -35.13 -12.06
C THR A 152 12.75 -36.28 -11.79
N VAL A 153 12.53 -37.01 -10.69
CA VAL A 153 13.40 -38.13 -10.26
C VAL A 153 12.57 -39.26 -9.68
N GLY A 154 12.77 -40.49 -10.18
CA GLY A 154 12.05 -41.68 -9.71
C GLY A 154 12.51 -42.20 -8.34
N THR A 155 13.58 -41.65 -7.76
CA THR A 155 14.09 -42.02 -6.43
C THR A 155 13.30 -41.36 -5.29
N LEU A 156 12.56 -40.27 -5.59
CA LEU A 156 11.69 -39.63 -4.62
C LEU A 156 10.37 -40.42 -4.49
N PRO A 157 9.81 -40.57 -3.28
CA PRO A 157 8.50 -41.18 -3.13
C PRO A 157 7.43 -40.33 -3.82
N ARG A 158 6.45 -40.99 -4.45
CA ARG A 158 5.24 -40.33 -4.96
C ARG A 158 4.54 -39.57 -3.84
N GLY A 159 4.08 -38.35 -4.13
CA GLY A 159 3.45 -37.45 -3.16
C GLY A 159 4.43 -36.58 -2.37
N LEU A 160 5.71 -36.54 -2.71
CA LEU A 160 6.72 -35.64 -2.14
C LEU A 160 7.38 -34.78 -3.22
N ALA A 161 7.51 -33.48 -2.94
CA ALA A 161 8.37 -32.57 -3.69
C ALA A 161 9.35 -31.88 -2.75
N LEU A 162 10.63 -31.85 -3.15
CA LEU A 162 11.69 -31.14 -2.44
C LEU A 162 11.98 -29.83 -3.16
N LEU A 163 12.12 -28.73 -2.44
CA LEU A 163 12.51 -27.44 -3.01
C LEU A 163 13.77 -26.93 -2.30
N ASP A 164 14.82 -26.68 -3.08
CA ASP A 164 16.04 -26.02 -2.61
C ASP A 164 15.84 -24.50 -2.60
N ALA A 165 15.77 -23.91 -1.41
CA ALA A 165 15.51 -22.48 -1.23
C ALA A 165 16.82 -21.66 -1.29
N PRO A 166 16.76 -20.41 -1.78
CA PRO A 166 17.90 -19.51 -1.70
C PRO A 166 18.28 -19.21 -0.24
N ASP A 167 19.51 -18.75 -0.05
CA ASP A 167 20.05 -18.43 1.27
C ASP A 167 19.22 -17.34 1.98
N ILE A 168 18.78 -17.63 3.21
CA ILE A 168 17.99 -16.71 4.04
C ILE A 168 18.79 -15.47 4.48
N ASP A 169 20.11 -15.58 4.57
CA ASP A 169 21.06 -14.54 4.95
C ASP A 169 21.78 -13.94 3.73
N SER A 170 21.24 -14.14 2.53
CA SER A 170 21.81 -13.58 1.30
C SER A 170 21.87 -12.05 1.36
N LEU A 171 22.99 -11.47 0.88
CA LEU A 171 23.12 -10.03 0.70
C LEU A 171 22.18 -9.50 -0.40
N VAL A 172 21.75 -10.36 -1.32
CA VAL A 172 20.81 -10.01 -2.39
C VAL A 172 19.40 -9.92 -1.83
N ALA A 173 18.79 -8.72 -1.87
CA ALA A 173 17.46 -8.48 -1.31
C ALA A 173 16.39 -9.40 -1.92
N ARG A 174 16.46 -9.65 -3.24
CA ARG A 174 15.54 -10.55 -3.95
C ARG A 174 15.56 -11.97 -3.39
N ASN A 175 16.74 -12.52 -3.08
CA ASN A 175 16.85 -13.88 -2.54
C ASN A 175 16.19 -13.99 -1.17
N ARG A 176 16.28 -12.94 -0.34
CA ARG A 176 15.59 -12.91 0.96
C ARG A 176 14.07 -12.87 0.81
N VAL A 177 13.56 -12.11 -0.17
CA VAL A 177 12.13 -12.07 -0.49
C VAL A 177 11.65 -13.44 -0.96
N LEU A 178 12.37 -14.06 -1.91
CA LEU A 178 12.05 -15.41 -2.40
C LEU A 178 12.09 -16.46 -1.29
N ALA A 179 13.08 -16.40 -0.38
CA ALA A 179 13.15 -17.30 0.76
C ALA A 179 11.95 -17.13 1.71
N ALA A 180 11.46 -15.90 1.91
CA ALA A 180 10.27 -15.63 2.72
C ALA A 180 8.99 -16.15 2.05
N GLU A 181 8.83 -15.96 0.73
CA GLU A 181 7.71 -16.52 -0.04
C GLU A 181 7.67 -18.05 0.03
N LEU A 182 8.85 -18.70 -0.05
CA LEU A 182 8.98 -20.15 0.03
C LEU A 182 8.62 -20.72 1.40
N ILE A 183 8.88 -20.00 2.49
CA ILE A 183 8.42 -20.39 3.83
C ILE A 183 6.90 -20.44 3.86
N CYS A 184 6.24 -19.44 3.27
CA CYS A 184 4.79 -19.35 3.24
C CYS A 184 4.14 -20.44 2.39
N ALA A 185 4.84 -20.99 1.39
CA ALA A 185 4.34 -22.04 0.51
C ALA A 185 4.62 -23.48 1.01
N ALA A 186 5.49 -23.67 2.00
CA ALA A 186 5.95 -24.99 2.44
C ALA A 186 4.92 -25.71 3.33
N ASP A 187 4.72 -27.02 3.11
CA ASP A 187 4.04 -27.87 4.11
C ASP A 187 5.03 -28.30 5.20
N VAL A 188 6.27 -28.56 4.80
CA VAL A 188 7.37 -28.93 5.69
C VAL A 188 8.53 -27.99 5.47
N TRP A 189 8.96 -27.31 6.52
CA TRP A 189 10.16 -26.49 6.49
C TRP A 189 11.34 -27.25 7.11
N VAL A 190 12.32 -27.60 6.28
CA VAL A 190 13.57 -28.24 6.71
C VAL A 190 14.64 -27.17 6.87
N MET A 191 14.86 -26.72 8.11
CA MET A 191 15.89 -25.74 8.45
C MET A 191 17.25 -26.43 8.57
N VAL A 192 18.19 -26.10 7.68
CA VAL A 192 19.57 -26.59 7.69
C VAL A 192 20.48 -25.53 8.31
N THR A 193 21.22 -25.91 9.34
CA THR A 193 22.23 -25.07 10.00
C THR A 193 23.48 -25.88 10.29
N THR A 194 24.61 -25.23 10.54
CA THR A 194 25.89 -25.90 10.87
C THR A 194 26.21 -25.83 12.37
N ALA A 195 27.14 -26.67 12.83
CA ALA A 195 27.68 -26.63 14.19
C ALA A 195 28.30 -25.27 14.59
N SER A 196 28.71 -24.46 13.61
CA SER A 196 29.27 -23.12 13.86
C SER A 196 28.25 -21.98 13.80
N ARG A 197 27.04 -22.22 13.24
CA ARG A 197 26.03 -21.18 12.98
C ARG A 197 24.65 -21.47 13.60
N TYR A 198 24.50 -22.56 14.35
CA TYR A 198 23.22 -22.94 14.97
C TYR A 198 22.67 -21.89 15.96
N ALA A 199 23.49 -20.95 16.42
CA ALA A 199 23.10 -19.87 17.32
C ALA A 199 22.85 -18.53 16.60
N ASP A 200 22.93 -18.48 15.26
CA ASP A 200 22.78 -17.23 14.49
C ASP A 200 21.35 -16.69 14.55
N ALA A 201 21.21 -15.38 14.77
CA ALA A 201 19.90 -14.75 14.97
C ALA A 201 18.92 -14.89 13.78
N VAL A 202 19.43 -14.92 12.54
CA VAL A 202 18.60 -14.92 11.32
C VAL A 202 17.79 -16.22 11.18
N PRO A 203 18.38 -17.44 11.20
CA PRO A 203 17.61 -18.69 11.27
C PRO A 203 16.60 -18.73 12.41
N TRP A 204 16.96 -18.25 13.61
CA TRP A 204 16.07 -18.24 14.78
C TRP A 204 14.88 -17.30 14.64
N HIS A 205 15.01 -16.21 13.87
CA HIS A 205 13.86 -15.37 13.54
C HIS A 205 12.88 -16.13 12.65
N LEU A 206 13.36 -16.82 11.62
CA LEU A 206 12.52 -17.60 10.72
C LEU A 206 11.87 -18.82 11.39
N LEU A 207 12.56 -19.50 12.30
CA LEU A 207 11.97 -20.59 13.09
C LEU A 207 10.78 -20.10 13.93
N ARG A 208 10.85 -18.86 14.45
CA ARG A 208 9.73 -18.24 15.18
C ARG A 208 8.58 -17.88 14.25
N THR A 209 8.88 -17.30 13.09
CA THR A 209 7.88 -16.99 12.06
C THR A 209 7.17 -18.25 11.55
N ALA A 210 7.91 -19.33 11.28
CA ALA A 210 7.32 -20.60 10.87
C ALA A 210 6.47 -21.26 11.98
N LYS A 211 6.83 -21.04 13.25
CA LYS A 211 6.02 -21.43 14.41
C LYS A 211 4.71 -20.64 14.50
N GLU A 212 4.75 -19.33 14.22
CA GLU A 212 3.54 -18.48 14.18
C GLU A 212 2.53 -18.97 13.13
N TYR A 213 3.01 -19.64 12.07
CA TYR A 213 2.16 -20.21 11.01
C TYR A 213 1.76 -21.68 11.23
N ASP A 214 2.14 -22.29 12.37
CA ASP A 214 2.03 -23.73 12.66
C ASP A 214 2.50 -24.62 11.49
N ALA A 215 3.56 -24.20 10.80
CA ALA A 215 4.20 -24.99 9.76
C ALA A 215 4.87 -26.22 10.37
N THR A 216 4.90 -27.35 9.65
CA THR A 216 5.62 -28.53 10.15
C THR A 216 7.13 -28.28 10.01
N LEU A 217 7.79 -27.97 11.12
CA LEU A 217 9.23 -27.73 11.16
C LEU A 217 10.05 -29.01 11.35
N VAL A 218 11.21 -29.05 10.71
CA VAL A 218 12.29 -30.02 10.92
C VAL A 218 13.62 -29.26 10.96
N THR A 219 14.52 -29.66 11.84
CA THR A 219 15.87 -29.07 11.91
C THR A 219 16.93 -30.10 11.53
N VAL A 220 17.91 -29.66 10.74
CA VAL A 220 19.07 -30.46 10.34
C VAL A 220 20.31 -29.70 10.75
N LEU A 221 21.09 -30.30 11.64
CA LEU A 221 22.39 -29.81 12.05
C LEU A 221 23.46 -30.50 11.20
N ASP A 222 23.95 -29.80 10.18
CA ASP A 222 24.96 -30.28 9.24
C ASP A 222 26.39 -30.01 9.73
N ARG A 223 27.33 -30.83 9.22
CA ARG A 223 28.78 -30.73 9.47
C ARG A 223 29.15 -30.64 10.95
N VAL A 224 28.66 -31.60 11.74
CA VAL A 224 29.00 -31.64 13.16
C VAL A 224 30.28 -32.47 13.37
N PRO A 225 31.35 -31.88 13.95
CA PRO A 225 32.58 -32.62 14.17
C PRO A 225 32.34 -33.78 15.13
N HIS A 226 32.81 -34.98 14.77
CA HIS A 226 32.56 -36.23 15.52
C HIS A 226 32.87 -36.14 17.02
N GLN A 227 33.86 -35.34 17.40
CA GLN A 227 34.29 -35.17 18.80
C GLN A 227 33.25 -34.47 19.67
N VAL A 228 32.42 -33.60 19.08
CA VAL A 228 31.50 -32.71 19.82
C VAL A 228 30.03 -32.91 19.44
N ILE A 229 29.70 -33.97 18.69
CA ILE A 229 28.32 -34.27 18.25
C ILE A 229 27.34 -34.26 19.43
N GLY A 230 27.72 -34.90 20.55
CA GLY A 230 26.88 -34.99 21.74
C GLY A 230 26.61 -33.62 22.37
N GLU A 231 27.67 -32.84 22.60
CA GLU A 231 27.59 -31.53 23.25
C GLU A 231 26.80 -30.52 22.40
N VAL A 232 27.14 -30.38 21.11
CA VAL A 232 26.47 -29.43 20.21
C VAL A 232 25.00 -29.81 20.01
N SER A 233 24.69 -31.11 19.86
CA SER A 233 23.30 -31.56 19.72
C SER A 233 22.50 -31.30 21.00
N GLN A 234 23.07 -31.51 22.20
CA GLN A 234 22.40 -31.21 23.46
C GLN A 234 22.19 -29.70 23.64
N GLN A 235 23.20 -28.88 23.36
CA GLN A 235 23.10 -27.43 23.47
C GLN A 235 22.05 -26.87 22.50
N TYR A 236 22.02 -27.35 21.26
CA TYR A 236 21.00 -26.96 20.30
C TYR A 236 19.59 -27.41 20.74
N ALA A 237 19.47 -28.56 21.41
CA ALA A 237 18.21 -29.02 22.02
C ALA A 237 17.72 -28.03 23.07
N ALA A 238 18.60 -27.64 23.99
CA ALA A 238 18.27 -26.71 25.05
C ALA A 238 17.79 -25.35 24.50
N LEU A 239 18.42 -24.87 23.42
CA LEU A 239 17.98 -23.65 22.75
C LEU A 239 16.59 -23.81 22.10
N LEU A 240 16.33 -24.93 21.43
CA LEU A 240 15.02 -25.20 20.82
C LEU A 240 13.93 -25.29 21.88
N THR A 241 14.17 -26.02 22.98
CA THR A 241 13.25 -26.09 24.11
C THR A 241 12.99 -24.73 24.72
N LYS A 242 14.02 -23.89 24.90
CA LYS A 242 13.87 -22.52 25.41
C LYS A 242 13.04 -21.62 24.48
N ALA A 243 13.09 -21.84 23.17
CA ALA A 243 12.25 -21.16 22.19
C ALA A 243 10.84 -21.78 22.06
N GLY A 244 10.53 -22.83 22.83
CA GLY A 244 9.28 -23.57 22.75
C GLY A 244 9.15 -24.38 21.46
N LEU A 245 10.26 -24.86 20.92
CA LEU A 245 10.38 -25.72 19.73
C LEU A 245 11.01 -27.09 20.10
N GLY A 246 10.86 -27.51 21.36
CA GLY A 246 11.47 -28.76 21.86
C GLY A 246 10.96 -30.03 21.18
N ASP A 247 9.72 -30.00 20.68
CA ASP A 247 9.08 -31.15 20.02
C ASP A 247 9.45 -31.27 18.52
N VAL A 248 10.23 -30.33 17.99
CA VAL A 248 10.63 -30.31 16.58
C VAL A 248 11.63 -31.44 16.30
N PRO A 249 11.37 -32.31 15.31
CA PRO A 249 12.32 -33.34 14.90
C PRO A 249 13.67 -32.72 14.51
N ARG A 250 14.74 -33.33 15.03
CA ARG A 250 16.11 -32.91 14.77
C ARG A 250 16.93 -34.07 14.22
N PHE A 251 17.62 -33.78 13.14
CA PHE A 251 18.59 -34.69 12.52
C PHE A 251 19.98 -34.08 12.58
N THR A 252 20.98 -34.90 12.89
CA THR A 252 22.37 -34.47 12.95
C THR A 252 23.15 -35.21 11.89
N ILE A 253 23.82 -34.47 11.00
CA ILE A 253 24.70 -35.00 9.97
C ILE A 253 26.14 -34.76 10.43
N PRO A 254 26.93 -35.83 10.64
CA PRO A 254 28.33 -35.67 11.03
C PRO A 254 29.15 -35.05 9.90
N GLU A 255 30.22 -34.35 10.26
CA GLU A 255 31.22 -33.90 9.30
C GLU A 255 31.96 -35.11 8.72
N LEU A 256 31.74 -35.37 7.43
CA LEU A 256 32.32 -36.50 6.72
C LEU A 256 33.37 -36.01 5.72
N PRO A 257 34.50 -36.74 5.54
CA PRO A 257 35.47 -36.40 4.52
C PRO A 257 34.86 -36.49 3.12
N GLU A 258 35.31 -35.66 2.18
CA GLU A 258 34.79 -35.61 0.80
C GLU A 258 34.82 -36.98 0.09
N SER A 259 35.73 -37.87 0.51
CA SER A 259 35.88 -39.24 0.05
C SER A 259 34.77 -40.20 0.52
N ALA A 260 34.03 -39.86 1.58
CA ALA A 260 32.99 -40.73 2.15
C ALA A 260 31.79 -40.94 1.20
N GLY A 261 31.55 -40.00 0.28
CA GLY A 261 30.53 -40.07 -0.76
C GLY A 261 30.99 -40.75 -2.06
N GLY A 262 32.10 -41.50 -2.04
CA GLY A 262 32.68 -42.11 -3.24
C GLY A 262 33.20 -41.09 -4.26
N GLY A 263 33.62 -39.90 -3.83
CA GLY A 263 34.12 -38.83 -4.71
C GLY A 263 33.05 -38.06 -5.49
N THR A 264 31.77 -38.44 -5.36
CA THR A 264 30.64 -37.82 -6.06
C THR A 264 30.13 -36.52 -5.40
N GLY A 265 30.73 -36.09 -4.27
CA GLY A 265 30.29 -34.91 -3.51
C GLY A 265 28.88 -35.04 -2.88
N LEU A 266 28.33 -36.25 -2.83
CA LEU A 266 27.08 -36.59 -2.13
C LEU A 266 27.39 -37.09 -0.72
N LEU A 267 26.46 -36.90 0.21
CA LEU A 267 26.54 -37.52 1.53
C LEU A 267 26.21 -39.02 1.42
N PRO A 268 26.82 -39.89 2.25
CA PRO A 268 26.45 -41.30 2.32
C PRO A 268 24.96 -41.47 2.61
N SER A 269 24.32 -42.48 2.01
CA SER A 269 22.91 -42.77 2.22
C SER A 269 22.57 -42.92 3.71
N THR A 270 23.46 -43.54 4.50
CA THR A 270 23.31 -43.72 5.95
C THR A 270 23.22 -42.41 6.73
N ALA A 271 23.86 -41.33 6.26
CA ALA A 271 23.85 -40.04 6.94
C ALA A 271 22.52 -39.29 6.75
N VAL A 272 21.89 -39.44 5.59
CA VAL A 272 20.61 -38.80 5.25
C VAL A 272 19.39 -39.71 5.48
N GLU A 273 19.61 -41.00 5.75
CA GLU A 273 18.56 -42.00 5.93
C GLU A 273 17.52 -41.62 7.00
N PRO A 274 17.89 -41.09 8.19
CA PRO A 274 16.88 -40.72 9.19
C PRO A 274 15.91 -39.63 8.69
N LEU A 275 16.43 -38.64 7.97
CA LEU A 275 15.62 -37.57 7.38
C LEU A 275 14.76 -38.10 6.21
N ARG A 276 15.35 -38.93 5.34
CA ARG A 276 14.64 -39.59 4.24
C ARG A 276 13.48 -40.45 4.75
N ALA A 277 13.74 -41.28 5.76
CA ALA A 277 12.74 -42.16 6.37
C ALA A 277 11.60 -41.35 7.02
N TRP A 278 11.93 -40.24 7.70
CA TRP A 278 10.92 -39.36 8.28
C TRP A 278 10.04 -38.70 7.21
N LEU A 279 10.64 -38.16 6.13
CA LEU A 279 9.89 -37.57 5.01
C LEU A 279 9.03 -38.63 4.30
N ALA A 280 9.58 -39.82 4.06
CA ALA A 280 8.85 -40.91 3.44
C ALA A 280 7.67 -41.37 4.31
N HIS A 281 7.86 -41.47 5.63
CA HIS A 281 6.79 -41.82 6.56
C HIS A 281 5.65 -40.79 6.55
N ARG A 282 5.97 -39.49 6.51
CA ARG A 282 4.96 -38.42 6.41
C ARG A 282 4.15 -38.46 5.12
N VAL A 283 4.72 -38.96 4.04
CA VAL A 283 4.06 -39.09 2.74
C VAL A 283 3.21 -40.36 2.66
N HIS A 284 3.70 -41.47 3.21
CA HIS A 284 3.02 -42.76 3.18
C HIS A 284 1.88 -42.88 4.18
N ASP A 285 1.96 -42.23 5.35
CA ASP A 285 0.89 -42.21 6.33
C ASP A 285 -0.14 -41.12 5.98
N PRO A 286 -1.36 -41.48 5.55
CA PRO A 286 -2.40 -40.53 5.19
C PRO A 286 -2.80 -39.64 6.37
N ALA A 287 -2.75 -40.17 7.60
CA ALA A 287 -3.09 -39.41 8.80
C ALA A 287 -2.00 -38.38 9.12
N ALA A 288 -0.73 -38.77 9.05
CA ALA A 288 0.39 -37.85 9.24
C ALA A 288 0.45 -36.75 8.17
N ARG A 289 0.11 -37.07 6.92
CA ARG A 289 0.00 -36.11 5.82
C ARG A 289 -1.15 -35.13 6.05
N GLN A 290 -2.34 -35.63 6.35
CA GLN A 290 -3.50 -34.77 6.66
C GLN A 290 -3.26 -33.91 7.90
N GLN A 291 -2.55 -34.44 8.89
CA GLN A 291 -2.18 -33.68 10.08
C GLN A 291 -1.22 -32.54 9.74
N ALA A 292 -0.17 -32.78 8.94
CA ALA A 292 0.78 -31.74 8.55
C ALA A 292 0.09 -30.62 7.76
N VAL A 293 -0.65 -30.99 6.70
CA VAL A 293 -1.37 -30.03 5.85
C VAL A 293 -2.48 -29.31 6.62
N GLY A 294 -3.26 -30.06 7.39
CA GLY A 294 -4.38 -29.53 8.17
C GLY A 294 -3.93 -28.59 9.28
N ARG A 295 -2.81 -28.90 9.97
CA ARG A 295 -2.22 -28.02 10.98
C ARG A 295 -1.74 -26.71 10.38
N THR A 296 -0.97 -26.76 9.29
CA THR A 296 -0.48 -25.54 8.65
C THR A 296 -1.63 -24.72 8.07
N ALA A 297 -2.61 -25.33 7.38
CA ALA A 297 -3.79 -24.60 6.92
C ALA A 297 -4.58 -23.96 8.07
N THR A 298 -4.78 -24.68 9.19
CA THR A 298 -5.46 -24.16 10.37
C THR A 298 -4.67 -23.05 11.04
N GLY A 299 -3.35 -23.20 11.18
CA GLY A 299 -2.45 -22.20 11.73
C GLY A 299 -2.44 -20.91 10.91
N VAL A 300 -2.42 -21.03 9.58
CA VAL A 300 -2.58 -19.85 8.72
C VAL A 300 -3.95 -19.19 8.92
N ILE A 301 -5.04 -19.95 8.91
CA ILE A 301 -6.39 -19.42 9.16
C ILE A 301 -6.47 -18.73 10.54
N GLU A 302 -5.85 -19.29 11.56
CA GLU A 302 -5.79 -18.70 12.90
C GLU A 302 -4.96 -17.42 12.93
N SER A 303 -3.86 -17.36 12.17
CA SER A 303 -3.04 -16.15 12.04
C SER A 303 -3.81 -14.98 11.40
N LEU A 304 -4.80 -15.27 10.54
CA LEU A 304 -5.67 -14.24 9.96
C LEU A 304 -6.45 -13.48 11.04
N ASN A 305 -6.79 -14.12 12.16
CA ASN A 305 -7.54 -13.47 13.25
C ASN A 305 -6.75 -12.32 13.91
N ALA A 306 -5.43 -12.36 13.89
CA ALA A 306 -4.58 -11.28 14.41
C ALA A 306 -4.25 -10.25 13.33
N ARG A 307 -3.86 -10.71 12.14
CA ARG A 307 -3.36 -9.84 11.05
C ARG A 307 -4.46 -9.03 10.36
N MET A 308 -5.67 -9.56 10.28
CA MET A 308 -6.79 -8.87 9.62
C MET A 308 -7.26 -7.63 10.41
N PRO A 309 -7.46 -7.69 11.74
CA PRO A 309 -7.71 -6.49 12.53
C PRO A 309 -6.60 -5.43 12.46
N GLU A 310 -5.33 -5.85 12.40
CA GLU A 310 -4.21 -4.91 12.22
C GLU A 310 -4.28 -4.17 10.88
N LEU A 311 -4.53 -4.90 9.78
CA LEU A 311 -4.71 -4.30 8.47
C LEU A 311 -5.95 -3.39 8.42
N ALA A 312 -7.06 -3.83 9.01
CA ALA A 312 -8.28 -3.02 9.13
C ALA A 312 -8.04 -1.74 9.95
N GLY A 313 -7.25 -1.83 11.02
CA GLY A 313 -6.84 -0.67 11.82
C GLY A 313 -5.97 0.31 11.03
N ALA A 314 -5.09 -0.19 10.16
CA ALA A 314 -4.30 0.66 9.27
C ALA A 314 -5.18 1.39 8.23
N VAL A 315 -6.20 0.72 7.67
CA VAL A 315 -7.20 1.36 6.79
C VAL A 315 -8.00 2.42 7.55
N ALA A 316 -8.43 2.12 8.77
CA ALA A 316 -9.13 3.07 9.63
C ALA A 316 -8.29 4.34 9.89
N ALA A 317 -6.98 4.15 10.13
CA ALA A 317 -6.05 5.25 10.33
C ALA A 317 -5.90 6.13 9.08
N GLN A 318 -5.89 5.54 7.88
CA GLN A 318 -5.87 6.28 6.61
C GLN A 318 -7.14 7.13 6.45
N TYR A 319 -8.31 6.52 6.67
CA TYR A 319 -9.59 7.22 6.58
C TYR A 319 -9.69 8.35 7.60
N ALA A 320 -9.34 8.08 8.86
CA ALA A 320 -9.32 9.11 9.90
C ALA A 320 -8.37 10.26 9.56
N ALA A 321 -7.22 10.00 8.95
CA ALA A 321 -6.30 11.03 8.50
C ALA A 321 -6.90 11.86 7.35
N SER A 322 -7.50 11.22 6.35
CA SER A 322 -8.19 11.92 5.24
C SER A 322 -9.32 12.83 5.74
N VAL A 323 -10.13 12.36 6.70
CA VAL A 323 -11.18 13.17 7.32
C VAL A 323 -10.62 14.38 8.06
N ARG A 324 -9.51 14.23 8.81
CA ARG A 324 -8.86 15.38 9.48
C ARG A 324 -8.33 16.40 8.48
N LEU A 325 -7.61 15.95 7.45
CA LEU A 325 -7.07 16.85 6.42
C LEU A 325 -8.18 17.61 5.69
N THR A 326 -9.30 16.95 5.41
CA THR A 326 -10.49 17.57 4.79
C THR A 326 -11.11 18.61 5.72
N ALA A 327 -11.31 18.26 7.00
CA ALA A 327 -11.87 19.17 8.00
C ALA A 327 -11.01 20.43 8.19
N ASP A 328 -9.68 20.29 8.19
CA ASP A 328 -8.77 21.44 8.30
C ASP A 328 -8.95 22.44 7.14
N VAL A 329 -9.16 21.94 5.92
CA VAL A 329 -9.42 22.77 4.73
C VAL A 329 -10.79 23.45 4.84
N GLU A 330 -11.82 22.71 5.21
CA GLU A 330 -13.17 23.26 5.38
C GLU A 330 -13.21 24.35 6.45
N GLU A 331 -12.61 24.10 7.62
CA GLU A 331 -12.55 25.05 8.73
C GLU A 331 -11.78 26.32 8.34
N ALA A 332 -10.64 26.18 7.66
CA ALA A 332 -9.84 27.32 7.21
C ALA A 332 -10.61 28.23 6.24
N TYR A 333 -11.31 27.65 5.26
CA TYR A 333 -12.10 28.40 4.30
C TYR A 333 -13.38 29.00 4.91
N GLU A 334 -14.04 28.30 5.83
CA GLU A 334 -15.21 28.84 6.55
C GLU A 334 -14.83 30.04 7.43
N LYS A 335 -13.71 29.93 8.15
CA LYS A 335 -13.16 31.01 8.98
C LYS A 335 -12.84 32.25 8.15
N GLU A 336 -12.16 32.09 7.02
CA GLU A 336 -11.81 33.20 6.14
C GLU A 336 -13.04 33.78 5.41
N GLY A 337 -14.02 32.96 5.03
CA GLY A 337 -15.31 33.44 4.50
C GLY A 337 -16.05 34.34 5.50
N THR A 338 -16.11 33.92 6.76
CA THR A 338 -16.68 34.73 7.86
C THR A 338 -15.89 36.03 8.06
N ARG A 339 -14.56 35.98 7.94
CA ARG A 339 -13.69 37.15 8.04
C ARG A 339 -13.89 38.14 6.89
N VAL A 340 -14.02 37.67 5.65
CA VAL A 340 -14.31 38.49 4.46
C VAL A 340 -15.62 39.24 4.64
N ARG A 341 -16.70 38.54 4.98
CA ARG A 341 -18.02 39.15 5.22
C ARG A 341 -17.95 40.24 6.30
N ARG A 342 -17.25 39.99 7.41
CA ARG A 342 -17.04 40.99 8.47
C ARG A 342 -16.23 42.19 8.00
N ARG A 343 -15.21 41.99 7.15
CA ARG A 343 -14.40 43.07 6.56
C ARG A 343 -15.20 43.91 5.58
N LEU A 344 -16.06 43.30 4.76
CA LEU A 344 -16.97 43.99 3.84
C LEU A 344 -17.96 44.87 4.59
N GLN A 345 -18.60 44.36 5.64
CA GLN A 345 -19.50 45.15 6.50
C GLN A 345 -18.81 46.37 7.13
N ARG A 346 -17.50 46.26 7.41
CA ARG A 346 -16.69 47.37 7.93
C ARG A 346 -16.19 48.35 6.85
N GLY A 347 -16.45 48.07 5.57
CA GLY A 347 -16.03 48.89 4.44
C GLY A 347 -14.55 48.74 4.09
N ALA A 348 -13.97 47.55 4.25
CA ALA A 348 -12.55 47.31 3.98
C ALA A 348 -12.16 47.55 2.51
N VAL A 349 -13.10 47.37 1.57
CA VAL A 349 -12.88 47.58 0.13
C VAL A 349 -12.71 49.07 -0.20
N LEU A 350 -13.36 49.97 0.56
CA LEU A 350 -13.06 51.41 0.51
C LEU A 350 -11.83 51.74 1.35
N SER A 351 -10.67 51.36 0.81
CA SER A 351 -9.35 51.73 1.31
C SER A 351 -8.42 52.07 0.14
N GLY A 352 -7.30 52.74 0.42
CA GLY A 352 -6.33 53.15 -0.60
C GLY A 352 -6.98 53.93 -1.74
N ASP A 353 -6.69 53.51 -2.98
CA ASP A 353 -7.17 54.14 -4.21
C ASP A 353 -8.70 54.19 -4.28
N ALA A 354 -9.42 53.14 -3.86
CA ALA A 354 -10.87 53.10 -3.93
C ALA A 354 -11.52 54.16 -3.01
N LEU A 355 -10.90 54.44 -1.86
CA LEU A 355 -11.35 55.51 -0.97
C LEU A 355 -11.06 56.90 -1.55
N THR A 356 -9.90 57.07 -2.21
CA THR A 356 -9.54 58.32 -2.89
C THR A 356 -10.52 58.61 -4.02
N ARG A 357 -10.80 57.63 -4.88
CA ARG A 357 -11.78 57.73 -5.97
C ARG A 357 -13.19 58.00 -5.45
N TRP A 358 -13.60 57.37 -4.35
CA TRP A 358 -14.89 57.64 -3.72
C TRP A 358 -15.02 59.08 -3.21
N ARG A 359 -13.97 59.64 -2.60
CA ARG A 359 -13.97 61.01 -2.08
C ARG A 359 -14.00 62.06 -3.19
N GLY A 360 -13.32 61.80 -4.31
CA GLY A 360 -13.34 62.66 -5.50
C GLY A 360 -14.62 62.55 -6.32
N TYR A 361 -15.42 61.50 -6.14
CA TYR A 361 -16.63 61.26 -6.94
C TYR A 361 -17.80 62.21 -6.57
N PRO A 362 -18.45 62.89 -7.55
CA PRO A 362 -18.32 62.72 -9.01
C PRO A 362 -17.45 63.78 -9.72
N LEU A 363 -16.75 64.65 -8.99
CA LEU A 363 -16.05 65.81 -9.58
C LEU A 363 -14.70 65.44 -10.19
N ASP A 364 -13.93 64.58 -9.50
CA ASP A 364 -12.54 64.25 -9.83
C ASP A 364 -12.37 62.77 -10.25
N SER A 365 -13.45 62.00 -10.34
CA SER A 365 -13.41 60.57 -10.71
C SER A 365 -14.70 60.18 -11.40
N SER A 366 -14.60 59.39 -12.47
CA SER A 366 -15.76 58.86 -13.20
C SER A 366 -16.39 57.66 -12.49
N ALA A 367 -17.60 57.30 -12.89
CA ALA A 367 -18.29 56.12 -12.38
C ALA A 367 -17.52 54.83 -12.68
N GLY A 368 -17.03 54.66 -13.91
CA GLY A 368 -16.17 53.55 -14.32
C GLY A 368 -14.87 53.44 -13.53
N GLU A 369 -14.15 54.55 -13.33
CA GLU A 369 -12.90 54.54 -12.54
C GLU A 369 -13.12 54.16 -11.08
N LEU A 370 -14.22 54.63 -10.48
CA LEU A 370 -14.63 54.24 -9.13
C LEU A 370 -14.97 52.75 -9.07
N LEU A 371 -15.76 52.26 -10.04
CA LEU A 371 -16.16 50.85 -10.11
C LEU A 371 -14.96 49.93 -10.31
N ASP A 372 -14.03 50.29 -11.19
CA ASP A 372 -12.76 49.58 -11.41
C ASP A 372 -11.94 49.46 -10.12
N SER A 373 -11.81 50.56 -9.38
CA SER A 373 -11.06 50.58 -8.13
C SER A 373 -11.74 49.74 -7.04
N LEU A 374 -13.08 49.76 -6.96
CA LEU A 374 -13.85 48.93 -6.04
C LEU A 374 -13.73 47.43 -6.35
N VAL A 375 -13.84 47.06 -7.64
CA VAL A 375 -13.68 45.67 -8.11
C VAL A 375 -12.25 45.19 -7.87
N GLY A 376 -11.24 46.03 -8.12
CA GLY A 376 -9.85 45.75 -7.81
C GLY A 376 -9.62 45.49 -6.32
N SER A 377 -10.15 46.35 -5.46
CA SER A 377 -10.07 46.19 -4.00
C SER A 377 -10.81 44.95 -3.47
N LEU A 378 -11.96 44.60 -4.06
CA LEU A 378 -12.68 43.36 -3.74
C LEU A 378 -11.89 42.12 -4.17
N THR A 379 -11.30 42.16 -5.37
CA THR A 379 -10.43 41.10 -5.88
C THR A 379 -9.24 40.86 -4.95
N ALA A 380 -8.56 41.94 -4.54
CA ALA A 380 -7.44 41.86 -3.60
C ALA A 380 -7.87 41.31 -2.23
N LEU A 381 -9.05 41.71 -1.71
CA LEU A 381 -9.59 41.18 -0.46
C LEU A 381 -9.79 39.66 -0.52
N LEU A 382 -10.36 39.15 -1.62
CA LEU A 382 -10.60 37.72 -1.82
C LEU A 382 -9.29 36.95 -2.03
N GLN A 383 -8.35 37.50 -2.80
CA GLN A 383 -7.02 36.91 -2.96
C GLN A 383 -6.29 36.79 -1.62
N CYS A 384 -6.34 37.82 -0.77
CA CYS A 384 -5.78 37.76 0.58
C CYS A 384 -6.48 36.72 1.46
N ALA A 385 -7.79 36.54 1.33
CA ALA A 385 -8.55 35.56 2.10
C ALA A 385 -8.18 34.12 1.70
N VAL A 386 -8.07 33.85 0.39
CA VAL A 386 -7.63 32.55 -0.13
C VAL A 386 -6.18 32.27 0.29
N ALA A 387 -5.29 33.25 0.19
CA ALA A 387 -3.91 33.09 0.65
C ALA A 387 -3.82 32.81 2.16
N ALA A 388 -4.62 33.51 2.98
CA ALA A 388 -4.68 33.27 4.42
C ALA A 388 -5.28 31.91 4.77
N ALA A 389 -6.28 31.44 4.02
CA ALA A 389 -6.84 30.10 4.18
C ALA A 389 -5.80 29.04 3.84
N ASP A 390 -5.11 29.18 2.71
CA ASP A 390 -4.02 28.28 2.29
C ASP A 390 -2.88 28.24 3.34
N GLU A 391 -2.53 29.38 3.95
CA GLU A 391 -1.53 29.44 5.02
C GLU A 391 -2.00 28.73 6.30
N HIS A 392 -3.27 28.88 6.69
CA HIS A 392 -3.84 28.16 7.84
C HIS A 392 -3.86 26.65 7.60
N VAL A 393 -4.26 26.20 6.40
CA VAL A 393 -4.23 24.78 6.02
C VAL A 393 -2.81 24.26 6.10
N HIS A 394 -1.84 24.98 5.55
CA HIS A 394 -0.44 24.58 5.59
C HIS A 394 0.09 24.48 7.04
N GLU A 395 -0.27 25.41 7.93
CA GLU A 395 0.09 25.36 9.36
C GLU A 395 -0.51 24.14 10.07
N ALA A 396 -1.78 23.82 9.79
CA ALA A 396 -2.46 22.67 10.38
C ALA A 396 -1.79 21.37 9.91
N TRP A 397 -1.58 21.25 8.60
CA TRP A 397 -1.02 20.06 7.97
C TRP A 397 0.46 19.82 8.30
N ARG A 398 1.24 20.85 8.64
CA ARG A 398 2.62 20.68 9.14
C ARG A 398 2.70 19.74 10.35
N ARG A 399 1.63 19.59 11.12
CA ARG A 399 1.57 18.70 12.29
C ARG A 399 1.04 17.30 11.97
N GLU A 400 0.53 17.09 10.76
CA GLU A 400 -0.09 15.83 10.33
C GLU A 400 0.84 15.05 9.38
N PRO A 401 1.38 13.89 9.80
CA PRO A 401 2.28 13.08 8.95
C PRO A 401 1.66 12.67 7.62
N ALA A 402 0.32 12.61 7.53
CA ALA A 402 -0.40 12.26 6.32
C ALA A 402 -0.28 13.30 5.19
N ALA A 403 0.01 14.56 5.54
CA ALA A 403 0.05 15.66 4.59
C ALA A 403 1.20 15.54 3.58
N ASP A 404 2.26 14.81 3.89
CA ASP A 404 3.42 14.62 3.00
C ASP A 404 3.07 13.93 1.67
N ALA A 405 1.97 13.17 1.60
CA ALA A 405 1.50 12.58 0.34
C ALA A 405 0.80 13.58 -0.58
N VAL A 406 0.37 14.72 -0.05
CA VAL A 406 -0.51 15.65 -0.73
C VAL A 406 0.29 16.91 -1.03
N ALA A 407 0.79 17.01 -2.26
CA ALA A 407 1.45 18.23 -2.69
C ALA A 407 0.43 19.37 -2.77
N PHE A 408 0.44 20.26 -1.78
CA PHE A 408 -0.35 21.49 -1.83
C PHE A 408 0.32 22.44 -2.83
N ALA A 409 -0.11 22.42 -4.09
CA ALA A 409 0.43 23.31 -5.10
C ALA A 409 -0.60 23.59 -6.21
N ILE A 410 -1.65 24.34 -5.88
CA ILE A 410 -2.24 25.20 -6.90
C ILE A 410 -1.46 26.51 -6.85
N PRO A 411 -0.73 26.90 -7.91
CA PRO A 411 0.03 28.14 -7.90
C PRO A 411 -0.87 29.34 -7.55
N HIS A 412 -0.48 30.17 -6.58
CA HIS A 412 -1.23 31.37 -6.18
C HIS A 412 -1.59 32.29 -7.36
N ARG A 413 -0.78 32.25 -8.43
CA ARG A 413 -1.02 32.98 -9.68
C ARG A 413 -2.32 32.54 -10.37
N GLU A 414 -2.57 31.24 -10.46
CA GLU A 414 -3.78 30.70 -11.10
C GLU A 414 -5.04 31.06 -10.29
N ALA A 415 -4.96 30.98 -8.97
CA ALA A 415 -6.02 31.43 -8.08
C ALA A 415 -6.31 32.93 -8.28
N GLY A 416 -5.26 33.76 -8.38
CA GLY A 416 -5.40 35.20 -8.64
C GLY A 416 -6.12 35.52 -9.95
N GLU A 417 -5.79 34.80 -11.03
CA GLU A 417 -6.42 34.95 -12.34
C GLU A 417 -7.90 34.52 -12.32
N ARG A 418 -8.23 33.40 -11.67
CA ARG A 418 -9.61 32.93 -11.50
C ARG A 418 -10.46 33.88 -10.68
N ILE A 419 -9.96 34.35 -9.53
CA ILE A 419 -10.65 35.33 -8.68
C ILE A 419 -10.86 36.64 -9.47
N GLY A 420 -9.87 37.08 -10.24
CA GLY A 420 -9.99 38.26 -11.10
C GLY A 420 -11.04 38.10 -12.21
N MET A 421 -11.11 36.93 -12.87
CA MET A 421 -12.16 36.61 -13.85
C MET A 421 -13.55 36.61 -13.20
N ALA A 422 -13.66 36.01 -12.02
CA ALA A 422 -14.88 36.00 -11.25
C ALA A 422 -15.33 37.44 -10.90
N ALA A 423 -14.39 38.31 -10.51
CA ALA A 423 -14.72 39.68 -10.09
C ALA A 423 -15.18 40.54 -11.27
N ARG A 424 -14.58 40.34 -12.46
CA ARG A 424 -15.06 40.97 -13.71
C ARG A 424 -16.45 40.49 -14.09
N ARG A 425 -16.76 39.20 -13.90
CA ARG A 425 -18.10 38.67 -14.12
C ARG A 425 -19.12 39.28 -13.15
N TRP A 426 -18.76 39.40 -11.87
CA TRP A 426 -19.62 40.07 -10.88
C TRP A 426 -19.90 41.52 -11.27
N ARG A 427 -18.88 42.28 -11.68
CA ARG A 427 -19.03 43.65 -12.18
C ARG A 427 -20.06 43.73 -13.31
N ARG A 428 -19.92 42.86 -14.32
CA ARG A 428 -20.81 42.83 -15.48
C ARG A 428 -22.27 42.57 -15.08
N VAL A 429 -22.51 41.61 -14.19
CA VAL A 429 -23.86 41.32 -13.70
C VAL A 429 -24.41 42.49 -12.87
N LEU A 430 -23.56 43.20 -12.12
CA LEU A 430 -23.95 44.39 -11.39
C LEU A 430 -24.35 45.54 -12.31
N GLU A 431 -23.61 45.74 -13.41
CA GLU A 431 -23.92 46.71 -14.47
C GLU A 431 -25.25 46.35 -15.15
N GLU A 432 -25.46 45.08 -15.51
CA GLU A 432 -26.71 44.58 -16.08
C GLU A 432 -27.92 44.82 -15.15
N LEU A 433 -27.76 44.59 -13.83
CA LEU A 433 -28.80 44.90 -12.83
C LEU A 433 -29.10 46.40 -12.75
N ALA A 434 -28.07 47.25 -12.83
CA ALA A 434 -28.26 48.69 -12.79
C ALA A 434 -28.97 49.20 -14.06
N GLU A 435 -28.60 48.68 -15.23
CA GLU A 435 -29.25 49.01 -16.50
C GLU A 435 -30.72 48.60 -16.54
N GLU A 436 -31.05 47.40 -16.05
CA GLU A 436 -32.43 46.91 -15.96
C GLU A 436 -33.27 47.83 -15.07
N GLU A 437 -32.77 48.16 -13.88
CA GLU A 437 -33.49 49.07 -12.98
C GLU A 437 -33.62 50.48 -13.55
N VAL A 438 -32.63 51.00 -14.28
CA VAL A 438 -32.74 52.30 -14.96
C VAL A 438 -33.76 52.27 -16.10
N ARG A 439 -33.84 51.17 -16.86
CA ARG A 439 -34.84 50.99 -17.93
C ARG A 439 -36.27 50.94 -17.40
N ASP A 440 -36.47 50.37 -16.22
CA ASP A 440 -37.78 50.29 -15.57
C ASP A 440 -38.27 51.63 -14.98
N LEU A 441 -37.41 52.66 -14.93
CA LEU A 441 -37.80 53.98 -14.45
C LEU A 441 -38.55 54.77 -15.54
N GLU A 442 -39.86 54.95 -15.36
CA GLU A 442 -40.71 55.81 -16.20
C GLU A 442 -40.50 57.32 -15.90
N ARG A 443 -39.25 57.79 -15.80
CA ARG A 443 -38.93 59.18 -15.43
C ARG A 443 -37.82 59.81 -16.30
N PRO A 444 -38.14 60.80 -17.16
CA PRO A 444 -37.13 61.60 -17.85
C PRO A 444 -36.67 62.81 -17.01
N PRO A 445 -35.35 63.16 -17.02
CA PRO A 445 -34.26 62.42 -17.66
C PRO A 445 -33.87 61.16 -16.87
N ALA A 446 -33.68 60.05 -17.58
CA ALA A 446 -33.26 58.80 -16.97
C ALA A 446 -31.83 58.94 -16.40
N PRO A 447 -31.56 58.42 -15.20
CA PRO A 447 -30.22 58.47 -14.63
C PRO A 447 -29.24 57.59 -15.42
N ASP A 448 -27.97 57.98 -15.46
CA ASP A 448 -26.91 57.19 -16.07
C ASP A 448 -26.72 55.85 -15.34
N ALA A 449 -26.84 54.73 -16.08
CA ALA A 449 -26.74 53.38 -15.54
C ALA A 449 -25.34 53.07 -14.97
N GLU A 450 -24.28 53.63 -15.56
CA GLU A 450 -22.91 53.45 -15.06
C GLU A 450 -22.75 54.11 -13.68
N THR A 451 -23.28 55.33 -13.52
CA THR A 451 -23.39 56.01 -12.23
C THR A 451 -24.20 55.21 -11.20
N VAL A 452 -25.32 54.61 -11.59
CA VAL A 452 -26.15 53.77 -10.71
C VAL A 452 -25.38 52.52 -10.26
N ALA A 453 -24.66 51.85 -11.17
CA ALA A 453 -23.82 50.69 -10.87
C ALA A 453 -22.67 51.05 -9.90
N ALA A 454 -21.98 52.17 -10.12
CA ALA A 454 -20.89 52.63 -9.25
C ALA A 454 -21.38 53.00 -7.84
N LEU A 455 -22.53 53.67 -7.73
CA LEU A 455 -23.17 53.99 -6.44
C LEU A 455 -23.67 52.74 -5.72
N LEU A 456 -24.23 51.77 -6.45
CA LEU A 456 -24.62 50.48 -5.92
C LEU A 456 -23.40 49.71 -5.38
N ALA A 457 -22.32 49.61 -6.16
CA ALA A 457 -21.07 48.97 -5.73
C ALA A 457 -20.50 49.64 -4.46
N ALA A 458 -20.49 50.98 -4.42
CA ALA A 458 -20.05 51.73 -3.24
C ALA A 458 -20.95 51.48 -2.02
N ALA A 459 -22.27 51.38 -2.22
CA ALA A 459 -23.21 51.09 -1.14
C ALA A 459 -23.07 49.66 -0.59
N LEU A 460 -22.76 48.69 -1.45
CA LEU A 460 -22.58 47.28 -1.06
C LEU A 460 -21.22 47.03 -0.41
N LEU A 461 -20.14 47.60 -0.96
CA LEU A 461 -18.76 47.31 -0.56
C LEU A 461 -18.19 48.30 0.46
N GLY A 462 -18.80 49.48 0.56
CA GLY A 462 -18.30 50.59 1.37
C GLY A 462 -18.69 50.57 2.84
N GLY A 463 -19.61 49.68 3.24
CA GLY A 463 -20.08 49.55 4.62
C GLY A 463 -20.41 50.91 5.25
N ARG A 464 -19.89 51.17 6.46
CA ARG A 464 -20.09 52.46 7.16
C ARG A 464 -19.41 53.66 6.47
N ARG A 465 -18.41 53.44 5.61
CA ARG A 465 -17.59 54.50 4.99
C ARG A 465 -18.26 55.14 3.76
N ALA A 466 -19.24 54.47 3.16
CA ALA A 466 -20.04 55.00 2.07
C ALA A 466 -21.55 54.98 2.40
N ARG A 467 -21.92 55.37 3.62
CA ARG A 467 -23.34 55.53 4.00
C ARG A 467 -24.09 56.46 3.04
N THR A 468 -23.41 57.52 2.59
CA THR A 468 -23.96 58.48 1.63
C THR A 468 -24.13 57.91 0.22
N ALA A 469 -23.54 56.76 -0.12
CA ALA A 469 -23.76 56.12 -1.42
C ALA A 469 -25.20 55.63 -1.57
N GLY A 470 -25.77 55.04 -0.51
CA GLY A 470 -27.16 54.60 -0.51
C GLY A 470 -28.15 55.76 -0.63
N GLU A 471 -27.85 56.89 0.02
CA GLU A 471 -28.63 58.13 -0.08
C GLU A 471 -28.56 58.71 -1.50
N ARG A 472 -27.34 58.85 -2.05
CA ARG A 472 -27.12 59.31 -3.43
C ARG A 472 -27.75 58.41 -4.49
N LEU A 473 -27.82 57.10 -4.23
CA LEU A 473 -28.52 56.14 -5.07
C LEU A 473 -30.04 56.39 -5.01
N ALA A 474 -30.60 56.52 -3.81
CA ALA A 474 -32.03 56.79 -3.60
C ALA A 474 -32.49 58.14 -4.19
N GLU A 475 -31.63 59.16 -4.16
CA GLU A 475 -31.91 60.45 -4.81
C GLU A 475 -32.07 60.33 -6.34
N ARG A 476 -31.37 59.39 -6.98
CA ARG A 476 -31.37 59.23 -8.44
C ARG A 476 -32.47 58.31 -8.95
N ILE A 477 -32.67 57.17 -8.31
CA ILE A 477 -33.61 56.13 -8.78
C ILE A 477 -34.86 56.00 -7.90
N GLY A 478 -34.94 56.76 -6.80
CA GLY A 478 -36.01 56.67 -5.81
C GLY A 478 -35.70 55.64 -4.71
N ALA A 479 -36.23 55.89 -3.50
CA ALA A 479 -35.91 55.08 -2.31
C ALA A 479 -36.34 53.61 -2.42
N VAL A 480 -37.47 53.33 -3.07
CA VAL A 480 -37.99 51.96 -3.25
C VAL A 480 -37.11 51.18 -4.22
N ALA A 481 -36.79 51.74 -5.40
CA ALA A 481 -35.91 51.11 -6.38
C ALA A 481 -34.49 50.94 -5.82
N ALA A 482 -33.97 51.94 -5.10
CA ALA A 482 -32.65 51.84 -4.45
C ALA A 482 -32.58 50.74 -3.39
N THR A 483 -33.63 50.54 -2.61
CA THR A 483 -33.69 49.43 -1.64
C THR A 483 -33.72 48.08 -2.37
N ARG A 484 -34.62 47.92 -3.34
CA ARG A 484 -34.73 46.69 -4.16
C ARG A 484 -33.41 46.32 -4.83
N LEU A 485 -32.75 47.30 -5.46
CA LEU A 485 -31.49 47.10 -6.16
C LEU A 485 -30.35 46.76 -5.19
N ARG A 486 -30.33 47.36 -3.99
CA ARG A 486 -29.36 47.01 -2.93
C ARG A 486 -29.58 45.61 -2.39
N ASP A 487 -30.82 45.17 -2.23
CA ASP A 487 -31.13 43.81 -1.77
C ASP A 487 -30.68 42.78 -2.82
N LYS A 488 -31.09 42.96 -4.09
CA LYS A 488 -30.64 42.12 -5.23
C LYS A 488 -29.11 42.10 -5.35
N GLY A 489 -28.47 43.26 -5.28
CA GLY A 489 -27.01 43.38 -5.37
C GLY A 489 -26.28 42.78 -4.17
N GLY A 490 -26.88 42.82 -2.98
CA GLY A 490 -26.39 42.19 -1.77
C GLY A 490 -26.44 40.66 -1.84
N GLU A 491 -27.56 40.11 -2.29
CA GLU A 491 -27.69 38.67 -2.58
C GLU A 491 -26.65 38.22 -3.61
N LEU A 492 -26.54 38.94 -4.73
CA LEU A 492 -25.54 38.67 -5.77
C LEU A 492 -24.12 38.66 -5.20
N LEU A 493 -23.76 39.64 -4.36
CA LEU A 493 -22.45 39.72 -3.74
C LEU A 493 -22.18 38.54 -2.79
N THR A 494 -23.16 38.13 -1.97
CA THR A 494 -23.01 36.98 -1.08
C THR A 494 -22.83 35.68 -1.88
N THR A 495 -23.69 35.42 -2.87
CA THR A 495 -23.57 34.25 -3.74
C THR A 495 -22.23 34.23 -4.46
N TYR A 496 -21.75 35.40 -4.90
CA TYR A 496 -20.47 35.55 -5.55
C TYR A 496 -19.29 35.16 -4.65
N ILE A 497 -19.24 35.71 -3.43
CA ILE A 497 -18.17 35.41 -2.46
C ILE A 497 -18.16 33.92 -2.13
N ASP A 498 -19.34 33.36 -1.86
CA ASP A 498 -19.49 31.96 -1.49
C ASP A 498 -19.06 31.04 -2.63
N ARG A 499 -19.40 31.39 -3.88
CA ARG A 499 -18.95 30.66 -5.07
C ARG A 499 -17.43 30.69 -5.24
N VAL A 500 -16.79 31.84 -5.06
CA VAL A 500 -15.33 31.95 -5.20
C VAL A 500 -14.62 31.10 -4.14
N LEU A 501 -15.05 31.22 -2.89
CA LEU A 501 -14.43 30.48 -1.78
C LEU A 501 -14.69 28.98 -1.87
N SER A 502 -15.91 28.55 -2.23
CA SER A 502 -16.22 27.13 -2.45
C SER A 502 -15.45 26.53 -3.62
N THR A 503 -15.33 27.25 -4.74
CA THR A 503 -14.55 26.78 -5.90
C THR A 503 -13.08 26.59 -5.52
N GLU A 504 -12.46 27.56 -4.84
CA GLU A 504 -11.06 27.42 -4.45
C GLU A 504 -10.88 26.31 -3.40
N ARG A 505 -11.82 26.16 -2.45
CA ARG A 505 -11.85 25.05 -1.47
C ARG A 505 -11.92 23.69 -2.16
N GLU A 506 -12.85 23.49 -3.09
CA GLU A 506 -13.02 22.22 -3.82
C GLU A 506 -11.75 21.86 -4.60
N LEU A 507 -11.07 22.83 -5.19
CA LEU A 507 -9.79 22.59 -5.87
C LEU A 507 -8.70 22.11 -4.90
N ARG A 508 -8.72 22.52 -3.61
CA ARG A 508 -7.78 22.03 -2.58
C ARG A 508 -8.15 20.64 -2.06
N LEU A 509 -9.43 20.29 -2.09
CA LEU A 509 -9.92 18.97 -1.70
C LEU A 509 -9.73 17.91 -2.80
N ALA A 510 -9.74 18.31 -4.07
CA ALA A 510 -9.63 17.37 -5.20
C ALA A 510 -8.43 16.39 -5.14
N PRO A 511 -7.21 16.78 -4.73
CA PRO A 511 -6.12 15.83 -4.55
C PRO A 511 -6.36 14.81 -3.42
N LEU A 512 -7.07 15.18 -2.35
CA LEU A 512 -7.45 14.26 -1.27
C LEU A 512 -8.51 13.28 -1.76
N ASP A 513 -9.52 13.76 -2.48
CA ASP A 513 -10.58 12.93 -3.05
C ASP A 513 -10.03 11.92 -4.07
N ALA A 514 -9.02 12.32 -4.84
CA ALA A 514 -8.34 11.46 -5.81
C ALA A 514 -7.58 10.27 -5.17
N LEU A 515 -7.32 10.30 -3.85
CA LEU A 515 -6.71 9.16 -3.15
C LEU A 515 -7.71 8.03 -2.86
N GLU A 516 -9.01 8.25 -3.08
CA GLU A 516 -10.09 7.27 -2.91
C GLU A 516 -10.06 6.55 -1.55
N VAL A 517 -9.71 7.28 -0.47
CA VAL A 517 -9.63 6.71 0.88
C VAL A 517 -11.04 6.65 1.49
N THR A 518 -11.65 5.47 1.46
CA THR A 518 -13.01 5.25 1.99
C THR A 518 -13.01 4.34 3.23
N PRO A 519 -14.07 4.36 4.06
CA PRO A 519 -14.20 3.47 5.22
C PRO A 519 -14.67 2.06 4.84
N GLU A 520 -15.20 1.88 3.63
CA GLU A 520 -15.78 0.62 3.16
C GLU A 520 -14.81 -0.58 3.23
N PRO A 521 -13.52 -0.45 2.85
CA PRO A 521 -12.59 -1.58 2.91
C PRO A 521 -12.40 -2.08 4.34
N GLN A 522 -12.41 -1.21 5.35
CA GLN A 522 -12.30 -1.62 6.76
C GLN A 522 -13.47 -2.52 7.15
N ALA A 523 -14.71 -2.07 6.88
CA ALA A 523 -15.91 -2.83 7.19
C ALA A 523 -15.96 -4.15 6.42
N ALA A 524 -15.55 -4.12 5.14
CA ALA A 524 -15.51 -5.30 4.29
C ALA A 524 -14.49 -6.36 4.78
N LEU A 525 -13.31 -5.95 5.27
CA LEU A 525 -12.33 -6.88 5.84
C LEU A 525 -12.85 -7.56 7.11
N ILE A 526 -13.47 -6.79 8.02
CA ILE A 526 -14.03 -7.32 9.27
C ILE A 526 -15.21 -8.26 8.99
N ALA A 527 -16.09 -7.88 8.06
CA ALA A 527 -17.21 -8.72 7.64
C ALA A 527 -16.73 -10.03 7.00
N ALA A 528 -15.73 -9.96 6.10
CA ALA A 528 -15.17 -11.15 5.45
C ALA A 528 -14.51 -12.10 6.47
N LEU A 529 -13.79 -11.57 7.46
CA LEU A 529 -13.22 -12.37 8.54
C LEU A 529 -14.32 -13.05 9.37
N SER A 530 -15.41 -12.33 9.70
CA SER A 530 -16.53 -12.90 10.46
C SER A 530 -17.26 -14.01 9.70
N VAL A 531 -17.42 -13.87 8.38
CA VAL A 531 -17.96 -14.95 7.53
C VAL A 531 -17.04 -16.16 7.56
N LEU A 532 -15.73 -15.95 7.38
CA LEU A 532 -14.75 -17.04 7.42
C LEU A 532 -14.75 -17.78 8.77
N GLN A 533 -14.93 -17.07 9.88
CA GLN A 533 -15.03 -17.67 11.22
C GLN A 533 -16.31 -18.52 11.42
N LYS A 534 -17.40 -18.21 10.70
CA LYS A 534 -18.65 -19.00 10.75
C LYS A 534 -18.57 -20.29 9.94
N GLU A 535 -17.75 -20.30 8.89
CA GLU A 535 -17.54 -21.44 7.99
C GLU A 535 -16.40 -22.38 8.47
N LYS A 536 -15.65 -22.00 9.51
CA LYS A 536 -14.67 -22.84 10.21
C LYS A 536 -15.39 -23.81 11.15
#